data_AF-A0A6A5HBR4-F1
#
_entry.id   AF-A0A6A5HBR4-F1
#
_cell.length_a   1.000
_cell.length_b   1.000
_cell.length_c   1.000
_cell.angle_alpha   90.00
_cell.angle_beta   90.00
_cell.angle_gamma   90.00
#
_symmetry.space_group_name_H-M   'P 1'
#
loop_
_entity.id
_entity.type
_entity.pdbx_description
1 polymer ?
#
loop_
_entity_poly.entity_id
_entity_poly.type
_entity_poly.pdbx_seq_one_letter_code
_entity_poly.pdbx_strand_id
1 'polypeptide(L)'
;MSDKTSSKQSTLKVDDNRMIVVETQMSVKERRKKVKKFTKLIASSVRVEDETRLQLGELTAKCSEQEADAILEPMRIFHRELLEKFEEIGGDEWPRSVIRVMREFKLESVEELREACAKAAQVQVEENLLTEFWNEEKEMLGEQIRKIQKEKEVAEAQVRKLEKALTKLRKKLDQEERKPNGLRDEAQEIAVETVTGGEKTSSEEKKVFMVGNLGIRVENRNPYRETAEKSKEIAVDTVTEEKKEGTKPKKTVIRESKILITPRIGVKGKSIFEYRKSALNTWKDKFDFANVESVVFLLELTEDEETNQKLSNLVRKLAEEVKEITIIPYKMDWAKSGLVESWKRSWITAGHVKWSDSAASAGEKFKTWEQLLEFLEARTTENVVVAQLRKESVTSEPRINEDKWSHH
;
A
#
# COMPACT_ATOMS: atom_id res chain seq x y z
N MET A 1 81.30 -35.06 -15.18
CA MET A 1 81.01 -34.09 -16.25
C MET A 1 79.75 -34.57 -16.94
N SER A 2 78.58 -34.20 -16.43
CA SER A 2 77.83 -32.96 -16.75
C SER A 2 76.89 -33.15 -17.94
N ASP A 3 75.60 -33.28 -17.59
CA ASP A 3 74.42 -32.64 -18.18
C ASP A 3 74.10 -32.78 -19.67
N LYS A 4 72.90 -33.31 -19.95
CA LYS A 4 71.76 -32.43 -20.29
C LYS A 4 70.41 -33.15 -20.19
N THR A 5 69.62 -32.66 -19.24
CA THR A 5 68.17 -32.72 -19.15
C THR A 5 67.51 -31.98 -20.32
N SER A 6 66.40 -32.51 -20.85
CA SER A 6 65.42 -31.71 -21.58
C SER A 6 64.04 -32.00 -21.00
N SER A 7 63.60 -31.04 -20.20
CA SER A 7 62.26 -30.87 -19.66
C SER A 7 61.24 -30.70 -20.79
N LYS A 8 60.16 -31.48 -20.77
CA LYS A 8 58.92 -31.11 -21.46
C LYS A 8 57.79 -31.07 -20.44
N GLN A 9 57.47 -29.83 -20.12
CA GLN A 9 56.47 -29.37 -19.19
C GLN A 9 55.05 -29.67 -19.67
N SER A 10 54.25 -30.06 -18.68
CA SER A 10 52.80 -30.22 -18.62
C SER A 10 51.96 -29.30 -19.54
N THR A 11 50.93 -29.89 -20.15
CA THR A 11 49.59 -29.29 -20.18
C THR A 11 48.56 -30.37 -19.82
N LEU A 12 48.48 -30.66 -18.52
CA LEU A 12 47.30 -31.25 -17.91
C LEU A 12 46.14 -30.27 -18.11
N LYS A 13 45.31 -30.51 -19.13
CA LYS A 13 43.98 -29.92 -19.17
C LYS A 13 43.22 -30.56 -18.03
N VAL A 14 43.04 -29.79 -16.95
CA VAL A 14 42.03 -30.04 -15.94
C VAL A 14 40.70 -29.83 -16.65
N ASP A 15 40.18 -30.91 -17.25
CA ASP A 15 38.74 -30.97 -17.48
C ASP A 15 38.13 -31.05 -16.09
N ASP A 16 37.53 -29.94 -15.67
CA ASP A 16 36.60 -29.89 -14.55
C ASP A 16 35.57 -30.98 -14.82
N ASN A 17 35.80 -32.12 -14.18
CA ASN A 17 34.94 -33.28 -14.23
C ASN A 17 33.70 -32.93 -13.40
N ARG A 18 32.86 -32.07 -13.97
CA ARG A 18 31.48 -31.84 -13.56
C ARG A 18 30.80 -33.18 -13.77
N MET A 19 30.90 -34.05 -12.76
CA MET A 19 30.17 -35.30 -12.69
C MET A 19 28.71 -34.92 -12.87
N ILE A 20 28.20 -35.09 -14.09
CA ILE A 20 26.78 -35.04 -14.36
C ILE A 20 26.24 -36.23 -13.58
N VAL A 21 25.83 -35.98 -12.34
CA VAL A 21 24.98 -36.90 -11.61
C VAL A 21 23.74 -36.98 -12.49
N VAL A 22 23.68 -38.02 -13.34
CA VAL A 22 22.46 -38.41 -14.01
C VAL A 22 21.48 -38.63 -12.88
N GLU A 23 20.61 -37.63 -12.66
CA GLU A 23 19.67 -37.56 -11.57
C GLU A 23 18.67 -38.69 -11.81
N THR A 24 19.05 -39.87 -11.37
CA THR A 24 18.25 -41.06 -11.50
C THR A 24 17.03 -40.78 -10.65
N GLN A 25 15.89 -40.60 -11.30
CA GLN A 25 14.59 -40.53 -10.64
C GLN A 25 14.49 -41.73 -9.70
N MET A 26 14.52 -41.46 -8.39
CA MET A 26 14.46 -42.47 -7.34
C MET A 26 13.27 -42.16 -6.45
N SER A 27 12.57 -43.19 -6.02
CA SER A 27 11.53 -43.05 -5.01
C SER A 27 12.11 -42.60 -3.66
N VAL A 28 11.27 -42.00 -2.82
CA VAL A 28 11.63 -41.67 -1.42
C VAL A 28 12.11 -42.91 -0.64
N LYS A 29 11.55 -44.08 -0.94
CA LYS A 29 11.95 -45.36 -0.34
C LYS A 29 13.38 -45.76 -0.72
N GLU A 30 13.77 -45.56 -1.98
CA GLU A 30 15.12 -45.82 -2.46
C GLU A 30 16.13 -44.81 -1.90
N ARG A 31 15.77 -43.51 -1.87
CA ARG A 31 16.58 -42.46 -1.22
C ARG A 31 16.87 -42.83 0.23
N ARG A 32 15.85 -43.22 1.00
CA ARG A 32 16.01 -43.69 2.39
C ARG A 32 16.96 -44.88 2.52
N LYS A 33 16.86 -45.85 1.60
CA LYS A 33 17.73 -47.03 1.60
C LYS A 33 19.18 -46.66 1.32
N LYS A 34 19.44 -45.73 0.39
CA LYS A 34 20.79 -45.23 0.11
C LYS A 34 21.38 -44.49 1.30
N VAL A 35 20.65 -43.56 1.91
CA VAL A 35 21.09 -42.85 3.11
C VAL A 35 21.47 -43.85 4.21
N LYS A 36 20.58 -44.80 4.54
CA LYS A 36 20.87 -45.81 5.56
C LYS A 36 22.11 -46.66 5.26
N LYS A 37 22.30 -47.06 4.00
CA LYS A 37 23.48 -47.83 3.59
C LYS A 37 24.76 -47.01 3.70
N PHE A 38 24.72 -45.74 3.31
CA PHE A 38 25.86 -44.83 3.42
C PHE A 38 26.23 -44.58 4.88
N THR A 39 25.27 -44.27 5.76
CA THR A 39 25.54 -44.14 7.20
C THR A 39 26.17 -45.40 7.79
N LYS A 40 25.69 -46.58 7.38
CA LYS A 40 26.26 -47.85 7.81
C LYS A 40 27.69 -48.05 7.30
N LEU A 41 27.99 -47.62 6.08
CA LEU A 41 29.33 -47.65 5.49
C LEU A 41 30.28 -46.77 6.32
N ILE A 42 29.90 -45.53 6.61
CA ILE A 42 30.69 -44.60 7.44
C ILE A 42 30.92 -45.19 8.83
N ALA A 43 29.89 -45.71 9.49
CA ALA A 43 30.04 -46.35 10.80
C ALA A 43 30.95 -47.60 10.76
N SER A 44 31.04 -48.28 9.61
CA SER A 44 31.90 -49.46 9.45
C SER A 44 33.32 -49.15 9.01
N SER A 45 33.64 -47.94 8.54
CA SER A 45 34.98 -47.61 8.02
C SER A 45 36.06 -47.72 9.08
N VAL A 46 35.75 -47.34 10.33
CA VAL A 46 36.65 -47.50 11.49
C VAL A 46 36.99 -48.98 11.72
N ARG A 47 36.02 -49.88 11.54
CA ARG A 47 36.26 -51.32 11.70
C ARG A 47 37.17 -51.91 10.62
N VAL A 48 37.21 -51.30 9.43
CA VAL A 48 38.06 -51.77 8.33
C VAL A 48 39.54 -51.53 8.67
N GLU A 49 39.85 -50.44 9.38
CA GLU A 49 41.20 -50.19 9.89
C GLU A 49 41.63 -51.28 10.89
N ASP A 50 40.78 -51.55 11.89
CA ASP A 50 41.06 -52.57 12.92
C ASP A 50 41.23 -53.97 12.33
N GLU A 51 40.37 -54.33 11.36
CA GLU A 51 40.42 -55.62 10.65
C GLU A 51 41.68 -55.74 9.78
N THR A 52 42.05 -54.67 9.07
CA THR A 52 43.26 -54.67 8.23
C THR A 52 44.51 -54.78 9.10
N ARG A 53 44.53 -54.14 10.27
CA ARG A 53 45.61 -54.28 11.25
C ARG A 53 45.72 -55.71 11.77
N LEU A 54 44.60 -56.37 12.06
CA LEU A 54 44.58 -57.77 12.50
C LEU A 54 45.13 -58.70 11.42
N GLN A 55 44.67 -58.54 10.17
CA GLN A 55 45.13 -59.33 9.03
C GLN A 55 46.62 -59.15 8.77
N LEU A 56 47.15 -57.94 8.95
CA LEU A 56 48.57 -57.67 8.83
C LEU A 56 49.39 -58.39 9.93
N GLY A 57 48.85 -58.48 11.14
CA GLY A 57 49.46 -59.25 12.24
C GLY A 57 49.43 -60.77 11.99
N GLU A 58 48.35 -61.29 11.42
CA GLU A 58 48.19 -62.73 11.13
C GLU A 58 49.00 -63.21 9.93
N LEU A 59 49.03 -62.44 8.83
CA LEU A 59 49.70 -62.82 7.59
C LEU A 59 51.22 -62.62 7.65
N THR A 60 51.68 -61.74 8.52
CA THR A 60 53.06 -61.28 8.52
C THR A 60 53.67 -61.45 9.90
N ALA A 61 54.13 -62.66 10.21
CA ALA A 61 55.00 -62.94 11.36
C ALA A 61 56.34 -62.15 11.37
N LYS A 62 56.54 -61.25 10.39
CA LYS A 62 57.71 -60.40 10.17
C LYS A 62 57.38 -58.91 9.93
N CYS A 63 56.10 -58.50 9.85
CA CYS A 63 55.79 -57.09 9.69
C CYS A 63 55.99 -56.40 11.03
N SER A 64 56.92 -55.45 11.07
CA SER A 64 57.13 -54.62 12.24
C SER A 64 55.95 -53.66 12.43
N GLU A 65 55.76 -53.21 13.66
CA GLU A 65 54.70 -52.23 14.00
C GLU A 65 54.81 -50.95 13.16
N GLN A 66 56.03 -50.49 12.86
CA GLN A 66 56.28 -49.33 12.00
C GLN A 66 55.87 -49.54 10.54
N GLU A 67 56.07 -50.73 9.98
CA GLU A 67 55.64 -51.05 8.62
C GLU A 67 54.11 -51.18 8.55
N ALA A 68 53.50 -51.74 9.59
CA ALA A 68 52.06 -51.82 9.73
C ALA A 68 51.42 -50.43 9.80
N ASP A 69 51.98 -49.54 10.62
CA ASP A 69 51.52 -48.17 10.72
C ASP A 69 51.72 -47.39 9.41
N ALA A 70 52.84 -47.59 8.71
CA ALA A 70 53.07 -46.94 7.41
C ALA A 70 52.04 -47.34 6.34
N ILE A 71 51.54 -48.59 6.40
CA ILE A 71 50.49 -49.10 5.50
C ILE A 71 49.11 -48.58 5.90
N LEU A 72 48.83 -48.46 7.20
CA LEU A 72 47.52 -48.04 7.72
C LEU A 72 47.34 -46.52 7.76
N GLU A 73 48.42 -45.72 7.79
CA GLU A 73 48.35 -44.27 7.92
C GLU A 73 47.50 -43.59 6.82
N PRO A 74 47.63 -43.94 5.52
CA PRO A 74 46.74 -43.41 4.49
C PRO A 74 45.27 -43.75 4.72
N MET A 75 44.96 -44.93 5.25
CA MET A 75 43.58 -45.33 5.59
C MET A 75 43.05 -44.50 6.77
N ARG A 76 43.87 -44.30 7.81
CA ARG A 76 43.52 -43.45 8.96
C ARG A 76 43.19 -42.03 8.53
N ILE A 77 44.03 -41.45 7.68
CA ILE A 77 43.81 -40.10 7.12
C ILE A 77 42.50 -40.08 6.34
N PHE A 78 42.29 -41.01 5.41
CA PHE A 78 41.08 -41.07 4.61
C PHE A 78 39.81 -41.25 5.46
N HIS A 79 39.81 -42.16 6.43
CA HIS A 79 38.65 -42.40 7.29
C HIS A 79 38.33 -41.20 8.18
N ARG A 80 39.36 -40.56 8.73
CA ARG A 80 39.21 -39.34 9.52
C ARG A 80 38.61 -38.22 8.69
N GLU A 81 39.17 -37.92 7.51
CA GLU A 81 38.64 -36.89 6.61
C GLU A 81 37.21 -37.21 6.16
N LEU A 82 36.92 -38.48 5.86
CA LEU A 82 35.59 -38.93 5.47
C LEU A 82 34.56 -38.74 6.60
N LEU A 83 34.94 -39.06 7.84
CA LEU A 83 34.08 -38.90 9.01
C LEU A 83 33.88 -37.41 9.34
N GLU A 84 34.96 -36.63 9.37
CA GLU A 84 34.90 -35.18 9.60
C GLU A 84 34.00 -34.51 8.56
N LYS A 85 34.15 -34.84 7.27
CA LYS A 85 33.29 -34.31 6.22
C LYS A 85 31.84 -34.77 6.36
N PHE A 86 31.60 -36.01 6.79
CA PHE A 86 30.26 -36.52 7.05
C PHE A 86 29.60 -35.79 8.23
N GLU A 87 30.32 -35.53 9.30
CA GLU A 87 29.83 -34.78 10.46
C GLU A 87 29.65 -33.28 10.14
N GLU A 88 30.56 -32.67 9.38
CA GLU A 88 30.49 -31.27 8.92
C GLU A 88 29.18 -30.99 8.16
N ILE A 89 28.71 -31.96 7.35
CA ILE A 89 27.43 -31.85 6.64
C ILE A 89 26.21 -32.29 7.48
N GLY A 90 26.38 -32.52 8.79
CA GLY A 90 25.31 -32.91 9.70
C GLY A 90 24.94 -34.40 9.65
N GLY A 91 25.85 -35.25 9.17
CA GLY A 91 25.69 -36.69 9.06
C GLY A 91 24.48 -37.07 8.19
N ASP A 92 23.60 -37.89 8.75
CA ASP A 92 22.35 -38.29 8.08
C ASP A 92 21.08 -37.63 8.65
N GLU A 93 21.22 -36.67 9.55
CA GLU A 93 20.09 -35.94 10.12
C GLU A 93 19.36 -35.10 9.08
N TRP A 94 20.10 -34.35 8.26
CA TRP A 94 19.54 -33.54 7.20
C TRP A 94 18.80 -34.38 6.15
N PRO A 95 19.42 -35.42 5.54
CA PRO A 95 18.72 -36.32 4.62
C PRO A 95 17.49 -37.00 5.23
N ARG A 96 17.54 -37.41 6.51
CA ARG A 96 16.38 -38.00 7.21
C ARG A 96 15.24 -37.00 7.39
N SER A 97 15.56 -35.76 7.72
CA SER A 97 14.59 -34.69 7.92
C SER A 97 13.89 -34.33 6.61
N VAL A 98 14.65 -34.21 5.52
CA VAL A 98 14.10 -34.03 4.18
C VAL A 98 13.17 -35.19 3.79
N ILE A 99 13.61 -36.45 3.98
CA ILE A 99 12.77 -37.63 3.70
C ILE A 99 11.47 -37.65 4.52
N ARG A 100 11.51 -37.19 5.77
CA ARG A 100 10.33 -37.08 6.63
C ARG A 100 9.34 -36.07 6.08
N VAL A 101 9.82 -34.87 5.72
CA VAL A 101 8.99 -33.82 5.09
C VAL A 101 8.39 -34.34 3.78
N MET A 102 9.20 -34.91 2.89
CA MET A 102 8.71 -35.49 1.64
C MET A 102 7.62 -36.55 1.89
N ARG A 103 7.77 -37.41 2.90
CA ARG A 103 6.74 -38.41 3.25
C ARG A 103 5.45 -37.75 3.76
N GLU A 104 5.56 -36.77 4.64
CA GLU A 104 4.42 -36.08 5.26
C GLU A 104 3.58 -35.34 4.23
N PHE A 105 4.25 -34.66 3.28
CA PHE A 105 3.61 -33.96 2.17
C PHE A 105 3.35 -34.84 0.95
N LYS A 106 3.62 -36.16 1.02
CA LYS A 106 3.43 -37.15 -0.06
C LYS A 106 4.14 -36.80 -1.37
N LEU A 107 5.34 -36.24 -1.26
CA LEU A 107 6.18 -35.82 -2.38
C LEU A 107 7.10 -36.97 -2.82
N GLU A 108 7.20 -37.23 -4.12
CA GLU A 108 8.03 -38.30 -4.68
C GLU A 108 9.33 -37.79 -5.30
N SER A 109 9.41 -36.51 -5.66
CA SER A 109 10.57 -35.89 -6.32
C SER A 109 11.16 -34.71 -5.52
N VAL A 110 12.43 -34.38 -5.82
CA VAL A 110 13.10 -33.20 -5.21
C VAL A 110 12.52 -31.92 -5.81
N GLU A 111 12.03 -31.98 -7.04
CA GLU A 111 11.36 -30.90 -7.75
C GLU A 111 10.06 -30.52 -7.05
N GLU A 112 9.21 -31.51 -6.72
CA GLU A 112 8.00 -31.30 -5.92
C GLU A 112 8.31 -30.68 -4.55
N LEU A 113 9.40 -31.11 -3.92
CA LEU A 113 9.85 -30.53 -2.65
C LEU A 113 10.27 -29.06 -2.81
N ARG A 114 11.06 -28.74 -3.84
CA ARG A 114 11.46 -27.35 -4.13
C ARG A 114 10.25 -26.47 -4.40
N GLU A 115 9.30 -26.95 -5.18
CA GLU A 115 8.07 -26.21 -5.49
C GLU A 115 7.22 -25.98 -4.23
N ALA A 116 7.06 -27.01 -3.39
CA ALA A 116 6.34 -26.90 -2.13
C ALA A 116 7.01 -25.88 -1.18
N CYS A 117 8.34 -25.90 -1.07
CA CYS A 117 9.09 -24.91 -0.28
C CYS A 117 8.93 -23.49 -0.83
N ALA A 118 8.99 -23.30 -2.15
CA ALA A 118 8.81 -21.99 -2.77
C ALA A 118 7.40 -21.43 -2.51
N LYS A 119 6.37 -22.27 -2.64
CA LYS A 119 4.99 -21.89 -2.32
C LYS A 119 4.82 -21.52 -0.85
N ALA A 120 5.39 -22.30 0.06
CA ALA A 120 5.33 -22.02 1.49
C ALA A 120 6.01 -20.69 1.85
N ALA A 121 7.16 -20.39 1.24
CA ALA A 121 7.85 -19.12 1.45
C ALA A 121 7.02 -17.93 0.94
N GLN A 122 6.35 -18.08 -0.21
CA GLN A 122 5.46 -17.05 -0.73
C GLN A 122 4.28 -16.78 0.21
N VAL A 123 3.61 -17.83 0.71
CA VAL A 123 2.49 -17.70 1.65
C VAL A 123 2.94 -16.97 2.93
N GLN A 124 4.13 -17.27 3.44
CA GLN A 124 4.66 -16.60 4.65
C GLN A 124 4.87 -15.10 4.43
N VAL A 125 5.37 -14.70 3.25
CA VAL A 125 5.55 -13.28 2.91
C VAL A 125 4.19 -12.58 2.77
N GLU A 126 3.22 -13.25 2.14
CA GLU A 126 1.86 -12.72 2.00
C GLU A 126 1.14 -12.55 3.34
N GLU A 127 1.31 -13.49 4.27
CA GLU A 127 0.74 -13.42 5.63
C GLU A 127 1.35 -12.26 6.45
N ASN A 128 2.67 -12.09 6.38
CA ASN A 128 3.36 -11.00 7.09
C ASN A 128 2.95 -9.63 6.55
N LEU A 129 2.92 -9.47 5.22
CA LEU A 129 2.46 -8.23 4.58
C LEU A 129 1.01 -7.91 4.95
N LEU A 130 0.12 -8.92 4.92
CA LEU A 130 -1.28 -8.72 5.30
C LEU A 130 -1.40 -8.25 6.75
N THR A 131 -0.57 -8.79 7.63
CA THR A 131 -0.53 -8.39 9.05
C THR A 131 -0.09 -6.93 9.23
N GLU A 132 0.94 -6.50 8.51
CA GLU A 132 1.42 -5.11 8.54
C GLU A 132 0.34 -4.14 8.03
N PHE A 133 -0.28 -4.43 6.89
CA PHE A 133 -1.35 -3.61 6.33
C PHE A 133 -2.57 -3.47 7.26
N TRP A 134 -3.01 -4.58 7.88
CA TRP A 134 -4.11 -4.53 8.85
C TRP A 134 -3.78 -3.66 10.06
N ASN A 135 -2.52 -3.66 10.50
CA ASN A 135 -2.08 -2.82 11.61
C ASN A 135 -2.07 -1.34 11.24
N GLU A 136 -1.61 -0.98 10.04
CA GLU A 136 -1.63 0.40 9.54
C GLU A 136 -3.05 0.95 9.39
N GLU A 137 -3.96 0.17 8.79
CA GLU A 137 -5.36 0.57 8.64
C GLU A 137 -6.05 0.74 10.00
N LYS A 138 -5.79 -0.18 10.93
CA LYS A 138 -6.30 -0.10 12.30
C LYS A 138 -5.80 1.15 13.03
N GLU A 139 -4.53 1.53 12.86
CA GLU A 139 -3.99 2.76 13.46
C GLU A 139 -4.63 4.01 12.86
N MET A 140 -4.76 4.10 11.53
CA MET A 140 -5.41 5.23 10.88
C MET A 140 -6.87 5.40 11.32
N LEU A 141 -7.64 4.30 11.37
CA LEU A 141 -9.01 4.33 11.87
C LEU A 141 -9.05 4.75 13.34
N GLY A 142 -8.10 4.27 14.15
CA GLY A 142 -7.94 4.69 15.54
C GLY A 142 -7.70 6.20 15.67
N GLU A 143 -6.86 6.79 14.84
CA GLU A 143 -6.63 8.24 14.80
C GLU A 143 -7.88 9.04 14.41
N GLN A 144 -8.61 8.57 13.39
CA GLN A 144 -9.86 9.21 12.96
C GLN A 144 -10.91 9.17 14.07
N ILE A 145 -11.07 8.03 14.74
CA ILE A 145 -11.97 7.89 15.89
C ILE A 145 -11.57 8.87 17.00
N ARG A 146 -10.29 8.96 17.35
CA ARG A 146 -9.79 9.93 18.35
C ARG A 146 -10.09 11.38 17.96
N LYS A 147 -9.96 11.73 16.69
CA LYS A 147 -10.26 13.07 16.18
C LYS A 147 -11.75 13.39 16.30
N ILE A 148 -12.61 12.49 15.82
CA ILE A 148 -14.08 12.64 15.90
C ILE A 148 -14.53 12.73 17.35
N GLN A 149 -13.93 11.95 18.25
CA GLN A 149 -14.25 12.00 19.68
C GLN A 149 -13.98 13.38 20.29
N LYS A 150 -12.86 14.02 19.95
CA LYS A 150 -12.52 15.37 20.41
C LYS A 150 -13.48 16.42 19.84
N GLU A 151 -13.82 16.32 18.55
CA GLU A 151 -14.77 17.23 17.91
C GLU A 151 -16.16 17.12 18.56
N LYS A 152 -16.60 15.89 18.86
CA LYS A 152 -17.83 15.62 19.60
C LYS A 152 -17.82 16.29 20.98
N GLU A 153 -16.75 16.16 21.76
CA GLU A 153 -16.64 16.80 23.09
C GLU A 153 -16.76 18.33 23.01
N VAL A 154 -16.13 18.94 22.00
CA VAL A 154 -16.24 20.38 21.76
C VAL A 154 -17.68 20.78 21.41
N ALA A 155 -18.34 20.04 20.52
CA ALA A 155 -19.72 20.29 20.14
C ALA A 155 -20.68 20.14 21.34
N GLU A 156 -20.51 19.09 22.16
CA GLU A 156 -21.29 18.88 23.37
C GLU A 156 -21.11 20.03 24.37
N ALA A 157 -19.87 20.54 24.54
CA ALA A 157 -19.61 21.69 25.39
C ALA A 157 -20.30 22.97 24.88
N GLN A 158 -20.37 23.17 23.56
CA GLN A 158 -21.08 24.28 22.95
C GLN A 158 -22.60 24.17 23.14
N VAL A 159 -23.18 22.98 22.93
CA VAL A 159 -24.61 22.71 23.18
C VAL A 159 -24.96 23.02 24.64
N ARG A 160 -24.17 22.54 25.60
CA ARG A 160 -24.37 22.84 27.03
C ARG A 160 -24.36 24.34 27.35
N LYS A 161 -23.54 25.14 26.63
CA LYS A 161 -23.52 26.61 26.79
C LYS A 161 -24.80 27.25 26.25
N LEU A 162 -25.26 26.82 25.07
CA LEU A 162 -26.49 27.32 24.45
C LEU A 162 -27.73 26.96 25.27
N GLU A 163 -27.82 25.74 25.80
CA GLU A 163 -28.91 25.32 26.70
C GLU A 163 -28.99 26.20 27.96
N LYS A 164 -27.84 26.52 28.56
CA LYS A 164 -27.76 27.46 29.70
C LYS A 164 -28.18 28.88 29.32
N ALA A 165 -27.91 29.33 28.09
CA ALA A 165 -28.36 30.64 27.61
C ALA A 165 -29.87 30.67 27.36
N LEU A 166 -30.39 29.61 26.73
CA LEU A 166 -31.81 29.46 26.40
C LEU A 166 -32.66 29.40 27.68
N THR A 167 -32.23 28.64 28.68
CA THR A 167 -32.91 28.59 29.99
C THR A 167 -32.94 29.96 30.69
N LYS A 168 -31.88 30.77 30.59
CA LYS A 168 -31.86 32.14 31.11
C LYS A 168 -32.83 33.06 30.36
N LEU A 169 -32.86 32.98 29.02
CA LEU A 169 -33.79 33.76 28.21
C LEU A 169 -35.25 33.40 28.49
N ARG A 170 -35.54 32.10 28.64
CA ARG A 170 -36.89 31.62 28.99
C ARG A 170 -37.35 32.17 30.34
N LYS A 171 -36.48 32.14 31.37
CA LYS A 171 -36.78 32.77 32.67
C LYS A 171 -37.02 34.29 32.56
N LYS A 172 -36.27 35.00 31.70
CA LYS A 172 -36.48 36.43 31.46
C LYS A 172 -37.80 36.71 30.73
N LEU A 173 -38.14 35.90 29.72
CA LEU A 173 -39.42 35.99 29.03
C LEU A 173 -40.57 35.75 30.00
N ASP A 174 -40.50 34.70 30.83
CA ASP A 174 -41.50 34.41 31.86
C ASP A 174 -41.61 35.53 32.93
N GLN A 175 -40.56 36.32 33.16
CA GLN A 175 -40.59 37.49 34.04
C GLN A 175 -41.22 38.69 33.33
N GLU A 176 -40.91 38.91 32.06
CA GLU A 176 -41.46 39.99 31.26
C GLU A 176 -42.95 39.77 30.95
N GLU A 177 -43.38 38.53 30.70
CA GLU A 177 -44.79 38.16 30.54
C GLU A 177 -45.60 38.26 31.86
N ARG A 178 -44.94 38.27 33.02
CA ARG A 178 -45.60 38.54 34.31
C ARG A 178 -45.75 40.03 34.61
N LYS A 179 -45.04 40.92 33.90
CA LYS A 179 -45.11 42.38 34.11
C LYS A 179 -46.36 43.09 33.55
N PRO A 180 -47.10 42.63 32.52
CA PRO A 180 -48.30 43.31 32.05
C PRO A 180 -49.58 42.78 32.70
N ASN A 181 -49.49 42.10 33.84
CA ASN A 181 -50.67 41.82 34.69
C ASN A 181 -50.81 42.80 35.86
N GLY A 182 -49.75 43.53 36.25
CA GLY A 182 -49.86 44.59 37.26
C GLY A 182 -50.25 45.96 36.69
N LEU A 183 -49.89 46.23 35.43
CA LEU A 183 -50.19 47.51 34.75
C LEU A 183 -51.61 47.60 34.17
N ARG A 184 -52.39 46.51 34.21
CA ARG A 184 -53.84 46.58 33.89
C ARG A 184 -54.67 47.09 35.05
N ASP A 185 -54.19 46.94 36.29
CA ASP A 185 -54.89 47.40 37.49
C ASP A 185 -54.56 48.88 37.78
N GLU A 186 -53.30 49.31 37.58
CA GLU A 186 -52.92 50.73 37.74
C GLU A 186 -53.47 51.65 36.63
N ALA A 187 -53.69 51.14 35.41
CA ALA A 187 -54.33 51.92 34.35
C ALA A 187 -55.85 52.15 34.59
N GLN A 188 -56.49 51.33 35.43
CA GLN A 188 -57.86 51.55 35.88
C GLN A 188 -57.93 52.49 37.09
N GLU A 189 -56.89 52.55 37.93
CA GLU A 189 -56.83 53.44 39.09
C GLU A 189 -56.47 54.90 38.70
N ILE A 190 -55.58 55.10 37.72
CA ILE A 190 -55.21 56.45 37.23
C ILE A 190 -56.35 57.14 36.45
N ALA A 191 -57.27 56.36 35.86
CA ALA A 191 -58.45 56.91 35.17
C ALA A 191 -59.53 57.45 36.12
N VAL A 192 -59.45 57.14 37.42
CA VAL A 192 -60.42 57.61 38.43
C VAL A 192 -59.96 58.88 39.15
N GLU A 193 -58.65 59.17 39.21
CA GLU A 193 -58.12 60.23 40.09
C GLU A 193 -57.59 61.50 39.41
N THR A 194 -57.84 61.69 38.10
CA THR A 194 -57.47 62.93 37.38
C THR A 194 -58.67 63.67 36.80
N VAL A 195 -59.68 63.93 37.65
CA VAL A 195 -60.48 65.15 37.56
C VAL A 195 -60.15 66.00 38.77
N THR A 196 -59.12 66.84 38.67
CA THR A 196 -59.13 68.28 39.04
C THR A 196 -57.69 68.82 39.16
N GLY A 197 -57.37 69.81 38.32
CA GLY A 197 -56.59 70.97 38.73
C GLY A 197 -55.06 70.93 38.57
N GLY A 198 -54.54 71.87 37.77
CA GLY A 198 -53.36 72.66 38.18
C GLY A 198 -52.10 72.54 37.35
N GLU A 199 -51.84 73.60 36.59
CA GLU A 199 -50.61 74.03 35.91
C GLU A 199 -49.24 73.79 36.59
N LYS A 200 -48.22 73.58 35.72
CA LYS A 200 -46.84 74.15 35.68
C LYS A 200 -45.60 73.30 36.06
N THR A 201 -44.70 73.28 35.05
CA THR A 201 -43.21 73.42 35.03
C THR A 201 -42.27 72.28 35.46
N SER A 202 -41.47 71.82 34.48
CA SER A 202 -39.98 71.76 34.45
C SER A 202 -39.21 71.32 35.70
N SER A 203 -38.47 70.21 35.62
CA SER A 203 -36.98 70.19 35.54
C SER A 203 -36.41 68.77 35.62
N GLU A 204 -35.30 68.56 34.94
CA GLU A 204 -34.45 67.36 34.99
C GLU A 204 -33.78 67.21 36.37
N GLU A 205 -33.78 66.01 36.95
CA GLU A 205 -32.78 65.64 37.97
C GLU A 205 -32.26 64.22 37.81
N LYS A 206 -30.96 64.15 37.54
CA LYS A 206 -30.10 62.96 37.57
C LYS A 206 -30.02 62.43 39.00
N LYS A 207 -30.38 61.17 39.23
CA LYS A 207 -29.97 60.44 40.45
C LYS A 207 -28.65 59.70 40.20
N VAL A 208 -27.60 60.23 40.80
CA VAL A 208 -26.34 59.56 41.07
C VAL A 208 -26.53 58.61 42.25
N PHE A 209 -26.08 57.36 42.11
CA PHE A 209 -25.77 56.50 43.25
C PHE A 209 -24.28 56.14 43.18
N MET A 210 -23.52 56.58 44.18
CA MET A 210 -22.18 56.07 44.47
C MET A 210 -22.29 54.97 45.52
N VAL A 211 -21.66 53.81 45.25
CA VAL A 211 -21.26 52.86 46.29
C VAL A 211 -19.90 52.27 45.92
N GLY A 212 -18.93 52.44 46.84
CA GLY A 212 -17.99 51.39 47.22
C GLY A 212 -16.68 51.28 46.43
N ASN A 213 -15.61 51.80 47.04
CA ASN A 213 -14.22 51.54 46.66
C ASN A 213 -13.92 50.02 46.60
N LEU A 214 -13.64 49.51 45.40
CA LEU A 214 -12.72 48.40 45.21
C LEU A 214 -11.87 48.72 43.96
N GLY A 215 -10.60 49.05 44.19
CA GLY A 215 -9.69 49.42 43.12
C GLY A 215 -9.47 48.28 42.15
N ILE A 216 -9.93 48.44 40.91
CA ILE A 216 -9.40 47.76 39.75
C ILE A 216 -8.80 48.83 38.86
N ARG A 217 -7.50 48.76 38.64
CA ARG A 217 -6.79 49.55 37.63
C ARG A 217 -7.33 49.13 36.26
N VAL A 218 -8.30 49.86 35.74
CA VAL A 218 -8.75 49.74 34.36
C VAL A 218 -7.72 50.46 33.50
N GLU A 219 -6.77 49.72 32.93
CA GLU A 219 -6.06 50.22 31.75
C GLU A 219 -7.09 50.44 30.65
N ASN A 220 -7.15 51.68 30.18
CA ASN A 220 -8.10 52.14 29.17
C ASN A 220 -7.66 51.60 27.80
N ARG A 221 -7.89 50.30 27.54
CA ARG A 221 -7.67 49.71 26.22
C ARG A 221 -8.94 49.88 25.40
N ASN A 222 -8.86 50.79 24.42
CA ASN A 222 -9.99 51.19 23.58
C ASN A 222 -10.57 49.98 22.81
N PRO A 223 -11.81 49.54 23.10
CA PRO A 223 -12.42 48.35 22.50
C PRO A 223 -12.76 48.52 21.01
N TYR A 224 -12.69 49.74 20.46
CA TYR A 224 -12.90 50.00 19.03
C TYR A 224 -11.70 49.63 18.15
N ARG A 225 -10.47 49.58 18.69
CA ARG A 225 -9.29 49.17 17.89
C ARG A 225 -9.20 47.65 17.72
N GLU A 226 -9.46 46.89 18.78
CA GLU A 226 -9.43 45.42 18.74
C GLU A 226 -10.55 44.82 17.89
N THR A 227 -11.74 45.44 17.86
CA THR A 227 -12.82 45.02 16.95
C THR A 227 -12.50 45.37 15.51
N ALA A 228 -11.95 46.56 15.23
CA ALA A 228 -11.54 46.92 13.87
C ALA A 228 -10.37 46.07 13.35
N GLU A 229 -9.42 45.68 14.20
CA GLU A 229 -8.31 44.79 13.84
C GLU A 229 -8.78 43.35 13.61
N LYS A 230 -9.65 42.80 14.49
CA LYS A 230 -10.27 41.48 14.26
C LYS A 230 -11.17 41.44 13.04
N SER A 231 -11.94 42.50 12.78
CA SER A 231 -12.76 42.59 11.57
C SER A 231 -11.91 42.70 10.31
N LYS A 232 -10.75 43.36 10.36
CA LYS A 232 -9.78 43.39 9.26
C LYS A 232 -9.09 42.05 9.06
N GLU A 233 -8.75 41.34 10.14
CA GLU A 233 -8.15 40.00 10.09
C GLU A 233 -9.13 38.97 9.49
N ILE A 234 -10.39 38.98 9.94
CA ILE A 234 -11.46 38.14 9.37
C ILE A 234 -11.75 38.52 7.90
N ALA A 235 -11.73 39.81 7.55
CA ALA A 235 -11.91 40.27 6.18
C ALA A 235 -10.71 39.87 5.28
N VAL A 236 -9.49 39.85 5.81
CA VAL A 236 -8.28 39.42 5.07
C VAL A 236 -8.26 37.90 4.91
N ASP A 237 -8.68 37.14 5.91
CA ASP A 237 -8.77 35.68 5.86
C ASP A 237 -9.88 35.21 4.92
N THR A 238 -11.04 35.88 4.93
CA THR A 238 -12.12 35.61 3.96
C THR A 238 -11.73 35.99 2.54
N VAL A 239 -11.07 37.14 2.35
CA VAL A 239 -10.55 37.55 1.02
C VAL A 239 -9.44 36.62 0.54
N THR A 240 -8.63 36.02 1.41
CA THR A 240 -7.58 35.08 1.01
C THR A 240 -8.11 33.68 0.69
N GLU A 241 -9.14 33.19 1.39
CA GLU A 241 -9.85 31.96 1.02
C GLU A 241 -10.66 32.14 -0.27
N GLU A 242 -11.37 33.27 -0.45
CA GLU A 242 -12.03 33.59 -1.72
C GLU A 242 -11.04 33.76 -2.88
N LYS A 243 -9.83 34.31 -2.64
CA LYS A 243 -8.76 34.36 -3.65
C LYS A 243 -8.26 32.97 -4.02
N LYS A 244 -8.15 32.04 -3.07
CA LYS A 244 -7.75 30.64 -3.32
C LYS A 244 -8.82 29.85 -4.08
N GLU A 245 -10.09 30.13 -3.83
CA GLU A 245 -11.23 29.57 -4.59
C GLU A 245 -11.26 30.11 -6.04
N GLY A 246 -11.04 31.41 -6.22
CA GLY A 246 -11.06 32.10 -7.52
C GLY A 246 -9.82 31.92 -8.40
N THR A 247 -8.72 31.36 -7.87
CA THR A 247 -7.48 31.03 -8.62
C THR A 247 -7.33 29.55 -8.94
N LYS A 248 -8.38 28.74 -8.78
CA LYS A 248 -8.35 27.35 -9.30
C LYS A 248 -8.26 27.39 -10.84
N PRO A 249 -7.27 26.72 -11.45
CA PRO A 249 -7.16 26.67 -12.90
C PRO A 249 -8.45 26.10 -13.50
N LYS A 250 -8.92 26.70 -14.61
CA LYS A 250 -10.12 26.22 -15.31
C LYS A 250 -9.95 24.74 -15.65
N LYS A 251 -10.81 23.90 -15.08
CA LYS A 251 -10.87 22.47 -15.37
C LYS A 251 -11.35 22.25 -16.80
N THR A 252 -10.79 21.25 -17.46
CA THR A 252 -11.24 20.80 -18.77
C THR A 252 -12.50 19.97 -18.57
N VAL A 253 -13.62 20.43 -19.15
CA VAL A 253 -14.89 19.70 -19.09
C VAL A 253 -14.80 18.45 -19.96
N ILE A 254 -14.98 17.28 -19.35
CA ILE A 254 -15.12 16.01 -20.07
C ILE A 254 -16.57 15.93 -20.58
N ARG A 255 -16.75 15.70 -21.88
CA ARG A 255 -18.08 15.62 -22.52
C ARG A 255 -18.59 14.19 -22.59
N GLU A 256 -17.68 13.24 -22.58
CA GLU A 256 -17.91 11.82 -22.72
C GLU A 256 -18.27 11.22 -21.36
N SER A 257 -19.39 10.47 -21.30
CA SER A 257 -19.81 9.82 -20.06
C SER A 257 -19.03 8.55 -19.73
N LYS A 258 -18.24 8.04 -20.68
CA LYS A 258 -17.52 6.78 -20.62
C LYS A 258 -16.11 7.00 -21.12
N ILE A 259 -15.12 6.89 -20.23
CA ILE A 259 -13.75 7.27 -20.55
C ILE A 259 -12.74 6.20 -20.18
N LEU A 260 -11.62 6.22 -20.92
CA LEU A 260 -10.43 5.43 -20.65
C LEU A 260 -9.36 6.34 -20.06
N ILE A 261 -8.88 6.00 -18.86
CA ILE A 261 -7.72 6.62 -18.24
C ILE A 261 -6.56 5.65 -18.35
N THR A 262 -5.42 6.12 -18.87
CA THR A 262 -4.30 5.24 -19.19
C THR A 262 -2.96 5.92 -18.94
N PRO A 263 -1.86 5.18 -18.66
CA PRO A 263 -0.53 5.73 -18.83
C PRO A 263 -0.33 6.16 -20.30
N ARG A 264 0.77 6.87 -20.58
CA ARG A 264 1.11 7.27 -21.95
C ARG A 264 1.37 6.05 -22.83
N ILE A 265 0.36 5.67 -23.61
CA ILE A 265 0.37 4.54 -24.52
C ILE A 265 0.51 4.97 -25.98
N GLY A 266 0.24 6.23 -26.32
CA GLY A 266 0.44 6.77 -27.66
C GLY A 266 -0.79 6.70 -28.58
N VAL A 267 -1.90 6.15 -28.11
CA VAL A 267 -3.20 6.19 -28.78
C VAL A 267 -3.96 7.45 -28.35
N LYS A 268 -4.51 8.20 -29.31
CA LYS A 268 -5.29 9.41 -29.05
C LYS A 268 -6.74 9.21 -29.45
N GLY A 269 -7.65 9.60 -28.56
CA GLY A 269 -9.10 9.55 -28.75
C GLY A 269 -9.78 10.61 -27.90
N LYS A 270 -11.07 10.87 -28.17
CA LYS A 270 -11.85 11.86 -27.39
C LYS A 270 -12.13 11.35 -25.99
N SER A 271 -12.40 10.05 -25.88
CA SER A 271 -12.61 9.36 -24.60
C SER A 271 -11.31 8.88 -23.92
N ILE A 272 -10.10 9.20 -24.44
CA ILE A 272 -8.82 8.69 -23.91
C ILE A 272 -8.04 9.79 -23.20
N PHE A 273 -7.79 9.57 -21.91
CA PHE A 273 -7.10 10.51 -21.03
C PHE A 273 -5.80 9.89 -20.49
N GLU A 274 -4.66 10.45 -20.92
CA GLU A 274 -3.34 9.94 -20.53
C GLU A 274 -2.77 10.62 -19.28
N TYR A 275 -2.26 9.84 -18.33
CA TYR A 275 -1.50 10.34 -17.19
C TYR A 275 0.03 10.18 -17.35
N ARG A 276 0.76 11.04 -16.63
CA ARG A 276 2.22 10.96 -16.46
C ARG A 276 2.52 10.63 -15.01
N LYS A 277 3.46 9.73 -14.74
CA LYS A 277 3.89 9.36 -13.37
C LYS A 277 4.26 10.61 -12.53
N SER A 278 5.01 11.54 -13.11
CA SER A 278 5.42 12.79 -12.46
C SER A 278 4.30 13.78 -12.13
N ALA A 279 3.10 13.59 -12.69
CA ALA A 279 1.98 14.52 -12.53
C ALA A 279 0.74 13.87 -11.89
N LEU A 280 0.86 12.66 -11.33
CA LEU A 280 -0.28 11.91 -10.77
C LEU A 280 -1.06 12.70 -9.71
N ASN A 281 -0.35 13.40 -8.82
CA ASN A 281 -0.96 14.14 -7.70
C ASN A 281 -1.92 15.25 -8.13
N THR A 282 -1.62 15.90 -9.26
CA THR A 282 -2.37 17.06 -9.78
C THR A 282 -3.12 16.73 -11.08
N TRP A 283 -3.13 15.45 -11.50
CA TRP A 283 -3.70 15.06 -12.78
C TRP A 283 -5.22 15.20 -12.78
N LYS A 284 -5.90 14.71 -11.73
CA LYS A 284 -7.36 14.81 -11.58
C LYS A 284 -7.84 16.26 -11.63
N ASP A 285 -7.10 17.16 -10.99
CA ASP A 285 -7.50 18.57 -10.84
C ASP A 285 -7.61 19.34 -12.16
N LYS A 286 -7.11 18.76 -13.26
CA LYS A 286 -7.18 19.34 -14.61
C LYS A 286 -8.50 19.07 -15.31
N PHE A 287 -9.32 18.16 -14.80
CA PHE A 287 -10.53 17.68 -15.46
C PHE A 287 -11.75 17.80 -14.56
N ASP A 288 -12.88 18.06 -15.19
CA ASP A 288 -14.20 18.04 -14.57
C ASP A 288 -14.92 16.75 -14.96
N PHE A 289 -15.23 15.92 -13.96
CA PHE A 289 -15.82 14.59 -14.10
C PHE A 289 -17.35 14.59 -13.93
N ALA A 290 -18.01 15.75 -13.83
CA ALA A 290 -19.45 15.82 -13.57
C ALA A 290 -20.33 15.01 -14.53
N ASN A 291 -19.90 14.84 -15.79
CA ASN A 291 -20.63 14.07 -16.80
C ASN A 291 -20.19 12.60 -16.90
N VAL A 292 -19.15 12.19 -16.16
CA VAL A 292 -18.51 10.88 -16.30
C VAL A 292 -19.21 9.86 -15.41
N GLU A 293 -19.77 8.82 -16.03
CA GLU A 293 -20.47 7.74 -15.34
C GLU A 293 -19.57 6.52 -15.14
N SER A 294 -18.79 6.16 -16.16
CA SER A 294 -17.97 4.94 -16.14
C SER A 294 -16.55 5.22 -16.60
N VAL A 295 -15.58 4.69 -15.86
CA VAL A 295 -14.15 4.81 -16.14
C VAL A 295 -13.55 3.42 -16.27
N VAL A 296 -12.81 3.19 -17.36
CA VAL A 296 -11.80 2.11 -17.41
C VAL A 296 -10.45 2.73 -17.09
N PHE A 297 -9.77 2.20 -16.07
CA PHE A 297 -8.47 2.66 -15.64
C PHE A 297 -7.41 1.59 -15.96
N LEU A 298 -6.56 1.86 -16.95
CA LEU A 298 -5.40 1.01 -17.25
C LEU A 298 -4.31 1.27 -16.22
N LEU A 299 -3.93 0.21 -15.52
CA LEU A 299 -2.96 0.26 -14.44
C LEU A 299 -1.59 -0.24 -14.91
N GLU A 300 -0.57 0.58 -14.65
CA GLU A 300 0.83 0.19 -14.74
C GLU A 300 1.42 0.17 -13.33
N LEU A 301 1.63 -1.03 -12.80
CA LEU A 301 2.32 -1.23 -11.52
C LEU A 301 3.82 -1.25 -11.73
N THR A 302 4.53 -0.63 -10.79
CA THR A 302 5.97 -0.44 -10.87
C THR A 302 6.65 -0.89 -9.59
N GLU A 303 7.99 -0.92 -9.58
CA GLU A 303 8.76 -1.20 -8.35
C GLU A 303 8.72 -0.05 -7.33
N ASP A 304 8.31 1.14 -7.76
CA ASP A 304 8.27 2.33 -6.94
C ASP A 304 6.95 2.39 -6.16
N GLU A 305 7.00 2.01 -4.89
CA GLU A 305 5.87 2.05 -3.95
C GLU A 305 5.23 3.44 -3.89
N GLU A 306 6.03 4.51 -3.94
CA GLU A 306 5.51 5.88 -3.89
C GLU A 306 4.63 6.18 -5.11
N THR A 307 5.04 5.72 -6.30
CA THR A 307 4.23 5.84 -7.52
C THR A 307 2.94 5.02 -7.43
N ASN A 308 3.01 3.80 -6.89
CA ASN A 308 1.82 2.95 -6.75
C ASN A 308 0.83 3.54 -5.73
N GLN A 309 1.32 4.15 -4.64
CA GLN A 309 0.47 4.88 -3.69
C GLN A 309 -0.17 6.11 -4.32
N LYS A 310 0.53 6.83 -5.21
CA LYS A 310 -0.05 7.95 -5.97
C LYS A 310 -1.14 7.48 -6.94
N LEU A 311 -0.97 6.33 -7.59
CA LEU A 311 -2.00 5.71 -8.43
C LEU A 311 -3.23 5.32 -7.61
N SER A 312 -3.02 4.69 -6.44
CA SER A 312 -4.08 4.39 -5.48
C SER A 312 -4.90 5.63 -5.10
N ASN A 313 -4.20 6.69 -4.71
CA ASN A 313 -4.83 7.96 -4.35
C ASN A 313 -5.63 8.56 -5.50
N LEU A 314 -5.15 8.44 -6.73
CA LEU A 314 -5.88 8.90 -7.91
C LEU A 314 -7.17 8.10 -8.12
N VAL A 315 -7.11 6.77 -8.06
CA VAL A 315 -8.29 5.90 -8.18
C VAL A 315 -9.33 6.22 -7.11
N ARG A 316 -8.89 6.38 -5.85
CA ARG A 316 -9.78 6.75 -4.74
C ARG A 316 -10.48 8.08 -4.97
N LYS A 317 -9.74 9.11 -5.38
CA LYS A 317 -10.31 10.43 -5.70
C LYS A 317 -11.28 10.36 -6.89
N LEU A 318 -11.07 9.46 -7.85
CA LEU A 318 -12.00 9.25 -8.96
C LEU A 318 -13.27 8.54 -8.49
N ALA A 319 -13.14 7.58 -7.57
CA ALA A 319 -14.27 6.83 -7.02
C ALA A 319 -15.25 7.72 -6.23
N GLU A 320 -14.81 8.87 -5.73
CA GLU A 320 -15.67 9.88 -5.09
C GLU A 320 -16.60 10.61 -6.08
N GLU A 321 -16.23 10.70 -7.36
CA GLU A 321 -16.96 11.50 -8.36
C GLU A 321 -17.64 10.66 -9.45
N VAL A 322 -17.20 9.42 -9.66
CA VAL A 322 -17.65 8.55 -10.77
C VAL A 322 -18.44 7.35 -10.25
N LYS A 323 -19.50 6.96 -10.98
CA LYS A 323 -20.41 5.88 -10.59
C LYS A 323 -19.81 4.49 -10.71
N GLU A 324 -18.94 4.24 -11.69
CA GLU A 324 -18.30 2.94 -11.89
C GLU A 324 -16.86 3.09 -12.35
N ILE A 325 -15.95 2.33 -11.73
CA ILE A 325 -14.55 2.26 -12.14
C ILE A 325 -14.17 0.81 -12.36
N THR A 326 -13.60 0.48 -13.52
CA THR A 326 -12.99 -0.81 -13.80
C THR A 326 -11.48 -0.65 -13.94
N ILE A 327 -10.72 -1.26 -13.05
CA ILE A 327 -9.26 -1.27 -13.09
C ILE A 327 -8.81 -2.48 -13.91
N ILE A 328 -7.99 -2.24 -14.92
CA ILE A 328 -7.41 -3.29 -15.77
C ILE A 328 -5.89 -3.23 -15.66
N PRO A 329 -5.25 -4.28 -15.12
CA PRO A 329 -3.79 -4.40 -15.16
C PRO A 329 -3.31 -4.45 -16.62
N TYR A 330 -2.47 -3.49 -16.99
CA TYR A 330 -1.87 -3.40 -18.32
C TYR A 330 -0.39 -3.77 -18.30
N LYS A 331 0.35 -3.31 -17.29
CA LYS A 331 1.74 -3.70 -17.08
C LYS A 331 1.95 -3.98 -15.61
N MET A 332 2.42 -5.20 -15.33
CA MET A 332 2.62 -5.72 -13.99
C MET A 332 3.77 -6.72 -14.02
N ASP A 333 4.68 -6.59 -13.06
CA ASP A 333 5.70 -7.59 -12.82
C ASP A 333 5.12 -8.70 -11.92
N TRP A 334 5.06 -9.92 -12.46
CA TRP A 334 4.51 -11.08 -11.78
C TRP A 334 5.31 -11.51 -10.56
N ALA A 335 6.58 -11.11 -10.46
CA ALA A 335 7.39 -11.32 -9.25
C ALA A 335 6.80 -10.61 -8.01
N LYS A 336 5.79 -9.74 -8.19
CA LYS A 336 5.17 -8.92 -7.14
C LYS A 336 3.70 -9.24 -6.90
N SER A 337 3.21 -10.42 -7.31
CA SER A 337 1.80 -10.82 -7.18
C SER A 337 1.25 -10.69 -5.76
N GLY A 338 2.04 -10.97 -4.72
CA GLY A 338 1.60 -10.80 -3.33
C GLY A 338 1.31 -9.34 -2.95
N LEU A 339 2.08 -8.40 -3.52
CA LEU A 339 1.95 -6.96 -3.32
C LEU A 339 0.80 -6.37 -4.18
N VAL A 340 0.53 -6.99 -5.33
CA VAL A 340 -0.64 -6.69 -6.15
C VAL A 340 -1.94 -7.03 -5.42
N GLU A 341 -2.01 -8.18 -4.75
CA GLU A 341 -3.21 -8.60 -4.02
C GLU A 341 -3.45 -7.76 -2.75
N SER A 342 -2.40 -7.23 -2.12
CA SER A 342 -2.57 -6.26 -1.03
C SER A 342 -3.09 -4.92 -1.55
N TRP A 343 -2.56 -4.41 -2.65
CA TRP A 343 -3.06 -3.20 -3.30
C TRP A 343 -4.48 -3.36 -3.83
N LYS A 344 -4.80 -4.48 -4.47
CA LYS A 344 -6.16 -4.81 -4.94
C LYS A 344 -7.16 -4.72 -3.79
N ARG A 345 -6.83 -5.31 -2.63
CA ARG A 345 -7.66 -5.22 -1.41
C ARG A 345 -7.78 -3.80 -0.87
N SER A 346 -6.69 -3.03 -0.87
CA SER A 346 -6.67 -1.64 -0.40
C SER A 346 -7.43 -0.68 -1.34
N TRP A 347 -7.44 -0.94 -2.66
CA TRP A 347 -8.01 -0.03 -3.66
C TRP A 347 -9.48 -0.33 -3.95
N ILE A 348 -9.94 -1.58 -3.73
CA ILE A 348 -11.35 -1.99 -3.80
C ILE A 348 -11.99 -1.77 -2.41
N THR A 349 -11.97 -0.53 -1.93
CA THR A 349 -12.65 -0.14 -0.68
C THR A 349 -14.08 0.35 -0.93
N ALA A 350 -14.43 0.66 -2.18
CA ALA A 350 -15.76 1.06 -2.59
C ALA A 350 -16.37 0.02 -3.56
N GLY A 351 -17.59 -0.43 -3.30
CA GLY A 351 -18.24 -1.52 -4.04
C GLY A 351 -18.47 -1.28 -5.54
N HIS A 352 -18.28 -0.04 -6.01
CA HIS A 352 -18.39 0.34 -7.42
C HIS A 352 -17.03 0.40 -8.16
N VAL A 353 -15.94 0.04 -7.49
CA VAL A 353 -14.63 -0.19 -8.11
C VAL A 353 -14.45 -1.68 -8.36
N LYS A 354 -14.28 -2.08 -9.62
CA LYS A 354 -14.08 -3.46 -10.05
C LYS A 354 -12.65 -3.67 -10.53
N TRP A 355 -12.07 -4.81 -10.23
CA TRP A 355 -10.77 -5.23 -10.75
C TRP A 355 -10.96 -6.33 -11.80
N SER A 356 -10.28 -6.22 -12.93
CA SER A 356 -10.24 -7.29 -13.93
C SER A 356 -9.16 -8.30 -13.55
N ASP A 357 -9.57 -9.54 -13.27
CA ASP A 357 -8.70 -10.67 -12.89
C ASP A 357 -7.86 -11.22 -14.07
N SER A 358 -7.89 -10.57 -15.23
CA SER A 358 -7.24 -11.10 -16.42
C SER A 358 -5.70 -11.04 -16.33
N ALA A 359 -5.11 -12.24 -16.27
CA ALA A 359 -3.69 -12.54 -16.02
C ALA A 359 -2.70 -12.22 -17.17
N ALA A 360 -2.97 -11.23 -18.01
CA ALA A 360 -2.11 -10.96 -19.17
C ALA A 360 -1.59 -9.52 -19.17
N SER A 361 -0.27 -9.35 -19.03
CA SER A 361 0.39 -8.06 -19.24
C SER A 361 0.54 -7.79 -20.73
N ALA A 362 0.49 -6.51 -21.13
CA ALA A 362 0.90 -6.11 -22.45
C ALA A 362 2.43 -5.98 -22.48
N GLY A 363 3.09 -6.85 -23.26
CA GLY A 363 4.54 -6.79 -23.45
C GLY A 363 5.02 -5.49 -24.11
N GLU A 364 4.24 -4.94 -25.06
CA GLU A 364 4.58 -3.72 -25.82
C GLU A 364 3.52 -2.61 -25.67
N LYS A 365 3.90 -1.36 -26.02
CA LYS A 365 2.95 -0.24 -26.14
C LYS A 365 1.99 -0.48 -27.29
N PHE A 366 0.72 -0.09 -27.12
CA PHE A 366 -0.27 -0.09 -28.19
C PHE A 366 0.15 0.87 -29.32
N LYS A 367 0.33 0.33 -30.53
CA LYS A 367 0.68 1.09 -31.74
C LYS A 367 -0.57 1.52 -32.53
N THR A 368 -1.68 0.78 -32.42
CA THR A 368 -2.94 1.07 -33.12
C THR A 368 -4.15 1.00 -32.20
N TRP A 369 -5.27 1.55 -32.66
CA TRP A 369 -6.57 1.42 -32.00
C TRP A 369 -7.03 -0.03 -31.91
N GLU A 370 -6.75 -0.86 -32.92
CA GLU A 370 -7.13 -2.29 -32.88
C GLU A 370 -6.43 -3.01 -31.74
N GLN A 371 -5.12 -2.78 -31.55
CA GLN A 371 -4.36 -3.43 -30.48
C GLN A 371 -4.87 -3.05 -29.08
N LEU A 372 -5.30 -1.80 -28.90
CA LEU A 372 -5.90 -1.35 -27.64
C LEU A 372 -7.28 -1.99 -27.42
N LEU A 373 -8.12 -2.03 -28.46
CA LEU A 373 -9.46 -2.61 -28.37
C LEU A 373 -9.41 -4.12 -28.12
N GLU A 374 -8.58 -4.86 -28.85
CA GLU A 374 -8.37 -6.29 -28.66
C GLU A 374 -7.91 -6.60 -27.23
N PHE A 375 -6.99 -5.79 -26.69
CA PHE A 375 -6.52 -5.92 -25.32
C PHE A 375 -7.65 -5.70 -24.30
N LEU A 376 -8.48 -4.66 -24.48
CA LEU A 376 -9.56 -4.33 -23.56
C LEU A 376 -10.71 -5.36 -23.61
N GLU A 377 -11.05 -5.83 -24.80
CA GLU A 377 -12.11 -6.81 -25.05
C GLU A 377 -11.77 -8.17 -24.45
N ALA A 378 -10.51 -8.60 -24.54
CA ALA A 378 -10.05 -9.82 -23.91
C ALA A 378 -10.16 -9.79 -22.38
N ARG A 379 -10.23 -8.60 -21.77
CA ARG A 379 -10.16 -8.40 -20.31
C ARG A 379 -11.46 -7.92 -19.68
N THR A 380 -12.38 -7.45 -20.52
CA THR A 380 -13.68 -6.95 -20.12
C THR A 380 -14.72 -7.28 -21.19
N THR A 381 -15.49 -8.34 -20.98
CA THR A 381 -16.47 -8.83 -21.96
C THR A 381 -17.77 -8.02 -22.01
N GLU A 382 -18.00 -7.10 -21.06
CA GLU A 382 -19.24 -6.32 -20.95
C GLU A 382 -19.02 -4.83 -20.61
N ASN A 383 -17.86 -4.26 -20.95
CA ASN A 383 -17.59 -2.88 -20.57
C ASN A 383 -18.11 -1.87 -21.60
N VAL A 384 -19.04 -1.02 -21.16
CA VAL A 384 -19.68 0.03 -21.95
C VAL A 384 -18.70 1.07 -22.51
N VAL A 385 -17.53 1.24 -21.89
CA VAL A 385 -16.42 2.09 -22.37
C VAL A 385 -15.78 1.48 -23.63
N VAL A 386 -15.63 0.16 -23.72
CA VAL A 386 -15.06 -0.50 -24.91
C VAL A 386 -15.97 -0.31 -26.13
N ALA A 387 -17.29 -0.40 -25.93
CA ALA A 387 -18.26 -0.11 -26.99
C ALA A 387 -18.21 1.35 -27.49
N GLN A 388 -17.95 2.31 -26.59
CA GLN A 388 -17.72 3.72 -26.94
C GLN A 388 -16.43 3.87 -27.77
N LEU A 389 -15.34 3.27 -27.31
CA LEU A 389 -14.04 3.33 -27.99
C LEU A 389 -14.08 2.70 -29.39
N ARG A 390 -14.84 1.61 -29.59
CA ARG A 390 -15.08 1.02 -30.92
C ARG A 390 -15.77 1.99 -31.88
N LYS A 391 -16.73 2.80 -31.41
CA LYS A 391 -17.36 3.82 -32.25
C LYS A 391 -16.38 4.92 -32.61
N GLU A 392 -15.55 5.34 -31.65
CA GLU A 392 -14.53 6.36 -31.87
C GLU A 392 -13.45 5.92 -32.86
N SER A 393 -12.97 4.68 -32.78
CA SER A 393 -11.94 4.17 -33.69
C SER A 393 -12.38 4.19 -35.15
N VAL A 394 -13.66 3.91 -35.42
CA VAL A 394 -14.23 3.94 -36.78
C VAL A 394 -14.37 5.36 -37.32
N THR A 395 -14.65 6.34 -36.45
CA THR A 395 -14.76 7.77 -36.83
C THR A 395 -13.44 8.53 -36.82
N SER A 396 -12.37 7.93 -36.31
CA SER A 396 -11.05 8.55 -36.23
C SER A 396 -10.30 8.29 -37.53
N GLU A 397 -10.45 9.18 -38.53
CA GLU A 397 -9.62 9.13 -39.73
C GLU A 397 -8.13 9.13 -39.35
N PRO A 398 -7.30 8.26 -39.97
CA PRO A 398 -5.88 8.26 -39.70
C PRO A 398 -5.29 9.57 -40.22
N ARG A 399 -4.73 10.38 -39.32
CA ARG A 399 -3.87 11.50 -39.73
C ARG A 399 -2.60 10.90 -40.33
N ILE A 400 -2.60 10.75 -41.65
CA ILE A 400 -1.39 10.58 -42.43
C ILE A 400 -0.53 11.82 -42.14
N ASN A 401 0.57 11.65 -41.43
CA ASN A 401 1.60 12.67 -41.41
C ASN A 401 2.13 12.74 -42.84
N GLU A 402 1.74 13.76 -43.59
CA GLU A 402 2.49 14.15 -44.78
C GLU A 402 3.90 14.49 -44.31
N ASP A 403 4.86 13.64 -44.69
CA ASP A 403 6.27 13.93 -44.57
C ASP A 403 6.51 15.29 -45.22
N LYS A 404 6.94 16.26 -44.41
CA LYS A 404 7.34 17.56 -44.92
C LYS A 404 8.51 17.35 -45.86
N TRP A 405 8.25 17.62 -47.13
CA TRP A 405 9.20 17.60 -48.23
C TRP A 405 10.57 18.14 -47.82
N SER A 406 11.57 17.36 -48.21
CA SER A 406 12.96 17.76 -48.43
C SER A 406 13.01 19.06 -49.23
N HIS A 407 13.61 20.11 -48.65
CA HIS A 407 14.08 21.23 -49.44
C HIS A 407 15.48 20.91 -49.96
N HIS A 408 15.58 20.91 -51.29
CA HIS A 408 16.82 20.99 -52.07
C HIS A 408 17.67 22.21 -51.70
#